data_AF-A0A4P9Z821-F1
#
_entry.id   AF-A0A4P9Z821-F1
#
_cell.length_a   1.000
_cell.length_b   1.000
_cell.length_c   1.000
_cell.angle_alpha   90.00
_cell.angle_beta   90.00
_cell.angle_gamma   90.00
#
_symmetry.space_group_name_H-M   'P 1'
#
loop_
_entity.id
_entity.type
_entity.pdbx_description
1 polymer ?
#
loop_
_entity_poly.entity_id
_entity_poly.type
_entity_poly.pdbx_seq_one_letter_code
_entity_poly.pdbx_strand_id
1 'polypeptide(L)'
;MLGSSRSLSKPLATVFDARDSAADWRNIPDPAANDESRAVYEIFFLDLLVRLQLLMAYNGFASVATEFMHKCQQFVHALTDLFVGADPVLVLARHTLAQRVMKRVLRVYVAKDRDAYDHAERVLVLEHNCCLLLQHWCHARPNACFTLLDSYFVDPACRLKVLAVLMRLAASPHVLVAAVADTLSCTNLLRSLCYDTSEAVLCSSLGALVMLMGKACHRMGVHLPDLLLVYARLVLWSTTRVSDDASVAAPSWALAGPDT
;
A
#
# COMPACT_ATOMS: atom_id res chain seq x y z
N MET A 1 -16.73 -25.58 -45.93
CA MET A 1 -16.08 -24.32 -46.34
C MET A 1 -15.99 -23.42 -45.12
N LEU A 2 -14.76 -23.15 -44.71
CA LEU A 2 -14.40 -22.35 -43.54
C LEU A 2 -14.31 -20.87 -43.91
N GLY A 3 -14.73 -19.99 -43.01
CA GLY A 3 -14.32 -18.59 -42.88
C GLY A 3 -14.70 -18.14 -41.46
N SER A 4 -13.79 -18.01 -40.48
CA SER A 4 -12.66 -17.06 -40.34
C SER A 4 -13.13 -15.61 -40.55
N SER A 5 -12.94 -14.64 -39.67
CA SER A 5 -12.25 -14.50 -38.38
C SER A 5 -12.55 -13.08 -37.86
N ARG A 6 -12.49 -12.87 -36.54
CA ARG A 6 -11.77 -11.75 -35.87
C ARG A 6 -12.10 -11.78 -34.37
N SER A 7 -11.35 -12.60 -33.62
CA SER A 7 -11.10 -12.35 -32.21
C SER A 7 -9.99 -11.30 -32.10
N LEU A 8 -10.26 -10.21 -31.40
CA LEU A 8 -9.23 -9.27 -30.93
C LEU A 8 -8.94 -9.62 -29.48
N SER A 9 -8.22 -10.73 -29.28
CA SER A 9 -7.54 -11.05 -28.03
C SER A 9 -6.05 -11.16 -28.34
N LYS A 10 -5.34 -10.03 -28.34
CA LYS A 10 -3.88 -10.06 -28.25
C LYS A 10 -3.53 -10.14 -26.76
N PRO A 11 -2.82 -11.19 -26.30
CA PRO A 11 -2.29 -11.21 -24.95
C PRO A 11 -1.19 -10.14 -24.83
N LEU A 12 -1.12 -9.52 -23.66
CA LEU A 12 -0.12 -8.50 -23.25
C LEU A 12 1.36 -8.97 -23.38
N ALA A 13 1.60 -10.20 -23.85
CA ALA A 13 2.90 -10.84 -23.96
C ALA A 13 3.72 -10.46 -25.22
N THR A 14 3.20 -9.61 -26.13
CA THR A 14 3.86 -9.32 -27.42
C THR A 14 4.48 -7.93 -27.56
N VAL A 15 4.65 -7.18 -26.46
CA VAL A 15 5.19 -5.80 -26.56
C VAL A 15 6.65 -5.67 -26.11
N PHE A 16 7.25 -6.63 -25.41
CA PHE A 16 8.66 -6.54 -25.03
C PHE A 16 9.33 -7.91 -24.98
N ASP A 17 10.16 -8.20 -25.99
CA ASP A 17 11.16 -9.27 -25.91
C ASP A 17 12.13 -8.94 -24.76
N ALA A 18 11.97 -9.66 -23.64
CA ALA A 18 12.72 -9.46 -22.40
C ALA A 18 14.25 -9.72 -22.51
N ARG A 19 14.76 -10.00 -23.71
CA ARG A 19 16.18 -10.27 -23.98
C ARG A 19 16.98 -9.03 -24.36
N ASP A 20 16.37 -8.01 -24.96
CA ASP A 20 17.14 -6.97 -25.66
C ASP A 20 17.31 -5.64 -24.90
N SER A 21 16.75 -5.52 -23.69
CA SER A 21 16.91 -4.32 -22.84
C SER A 21 17.69 -4.62 -21.56
N ALA A 22 18.83 -5.30 -21.68
CA ALA A 22 19.79 -5.50 -20.59
C ALA A 22 20.54 -4.20 -20.25
N ALA A 23 19.81 -3.17 -19.81
CA ALA A 23 20.42 -2.17 -18.93
C ALA A 23 20.83 -2.90 -17.65
N ASP A 24 22.13 -2.85 -17.34
CA ASP A 24 22.74 -3.52 -16.21
C ASP A 24 22.22 -2.90 -14.90
N TRP A 25 21.17 -3.49 -14.33
CA TRP A 25 20.56 -3.08 -13.05
C TRP A 25 21.55 -3.10 -11.89
N ARG A 26 22.75 -3.68 -12.09
CA ARG A 26 23.84 -3.64 -11.12
C ARG A 26 24.45 -2.25 -10.99
N ASN A 27 24.30 -1.40 -12.00
CA ASN A 27 24.79 -0.03 -12.01
C ASN A 27 23.62 0.95 -11.85
N ILE A 28 23.04 1.00 -10.65
CA ILE A 28 22.11 2.08 -10.30
C ILE A 28 22.95 3.35 -10.13
N PRO A 29 22.75 4.40 -10.95
CA PRO A 29 23.52 5.63 -10.80
C PRO A 29 23.22 6.29 -9.45
N ASP A 30 24.27 6.77 -8.78
CA ASP A 30 24.18 7.46 -7.50
C ASP A 30 23.23 8.67 -7.61
N PRO A 31 22.14 8.74 -6.80
CA PRO A 31 21.18 9.85 -6.79
C PRO A 31 21.77 11.22 -6.50
N ALA A 32 23.03 11.30 -6.06
CA ALA A 32 23.76 12.54 -5.86
C ALA A 32 24.48 13.08 -7.12
N ALA A 33 24.48 12.36 -8.25
CA ALA A 33 25.49 12.59 -9.28
C ALA A 33 25.23 13.70 -10.33
N ASN A 34 23.99 14.09 -10.71
CA ASN A 34 23.69 15.27 -11.57
C ASN A 34 22.17 15.51 -11.87
N ASP A 35 21.83 16.66 -12.50
CA ASP A 35 20.46 17.04 -12.89
C ASP A 35 19.88 16.21 -14.07
N GLU A 36 20.73 15.72 -14.98
CA GLU A 36 20.35 14.78 -16.06
C GLU A 36 19.91 13.41 -15.53
N SER A 37 20.25 13.10 -14.28
CA SER A 37 19.90 11.85 -13.61
C SER A 37 18.39 11.72 -13.40
N ARG A 38 17.61 12.82 -13.43
CA ARG A 38 16.17 12.84 -13.16
C ARG A 38 15.32 12.06 -14.17
N ALA A 39 15.63 12.14 -15.46
CA ALA A 39 14.96 11.35 -16.51
C ALA A 39 15.41 9.88 -16.48
N VAL A 40 16.70 9.66 -16.20
CA VAL A 40 17.27 8.32 -15.98
C VAL A 40 16.57 7.64 -14.79
N TYR A 41 16.27 8.34 -13.70
CA TYR A 41 15.54 7.77 -12.56
C TYR A 41 14.08 7.42 -12.87
N GLU A 42 13.36 8.21 -13.66
CA GLU A 42 11.99 7.84 -14.06
C GLU A 42 11.95 6.61 -14.97
N ILE A 43 12.90 6.52 -15.91
CA ILE A 43 13.04 5.37 -16.82
C ILE A 43 13.48 4.13 -16.03
N PHE A 44 14.48 4.26 -15.15
CA PHE A 44 14.96 3.18 -14.30
C PHE A 44 13.89 2.71 -13.31
N PHE A 45 13.01 3.61 -12.85
CA PHE A 45 11.91 3.28 -11.95
C PHE A 45 10.73 2.58 -12.66
N LEU A 46 10.41 2.99 -13.89
CA LEU A 46 9.45 2.27 -14.73
C LEU A 46 9.98 0.87 -15.07
N ASP A 47 11.27 0.76 -15.38
CA ASP A 47 11.96 -0.52 -15.57
C ASP A 47 12.01 -1.34 -14.27
N LEU A 48 12.23 -0.73 -13.09
CA LEU A 48 12.20 -1.38 -11.77
C LEU A 48 10.82 -1.95 -11.44
N LEU A 49 9.74 -1.23 -11.74
CA LEU A 49 8.37 -1.68 -11.51
C LEU A 49 7.96 -2.80 -12.47
N VAL A 50 8.30 -2.65 -13.75
CA VAL A 50 8.07 -3.68 -14.77
C VAL A 50 8.90 -4.93 -14.44
N ARG A 51 10.12 -4.78 -13.95
CA ARG A 51 10.96 -5.89 -13.49
C ARG A 51 10.56 -6.46 -12.16
N LEU A 52 10.01 -5.70 -11.21
CA LEU A 52 9.35 -6.24 -10.00
C LEU A 52 8.23 -7.19 -10.41
N GLN A 53 7.40 -6.80 -11.37
CA GLN A 53 6.34 -7.65 -11.91
C GLN A 53 6.90 -8.86 -12.67
N LEU A 54 8.00 -8.73 -13.42
CA LEU A 54 8.61 -9.82 -14.21
C LEU A 54 9.48 -10.79 -13.38
N LEU A 55 10.26 -10.32 -12.41
CA LEU A 55 11.10 -11.16 -11.52
C LEU A 55 10.24 -12.06 -10.65
N MET A 56 9.04 -11.61 -10.29
CA MET A 56 8.10 -12.42 -9.52
C MET A 56 7.29 -13.41 -10.36
N ALA A 57 7.41 -13.35 -11.68
CA ALA A 57 6.88 -14.36 -12.58
C ALA A 57 7.86 -15.53 -12.84
N TYR A 58 9.13 -15.44 -12.43
CA TYR A 58 10.18 -16.39 -12.79
C TYR A 58 10.82 -17.09 -11.58
N ASN A 59 10.51 -18.38 -11.39
CA ASN A 59 10.87 -19.21 -10.23
C ASN A 59 12.38 -19.55 -10.08
N GLY A 60 13.28 -18.95 -10.88
CA GLY A 60 14.64 -19.47 -11.05
C GLY A 60 15.74 -18.93 -10.12
N PHE A 61 15.52 -17.82 -9.43
CA PHE A 61 16.64 -17.10 -8.80
C PHE A 61 16.27 -16.42 -7.47
N ALA A 62 16.15 -17.21 -6.40
CA ALA A 62 15.94 -16.68 -5.05
C ALA A 62 17.05 -15.69 -4.61
N SER A 63 18.31 -15.93 -5.00
CA SER A 63 19.44 -15.02 -4.69
C SER A 63 19.45 -13.72 -5.49
N VAL A 64 18.97 -13.73 -6.73
CA VAL A 64 18.84 -12.51 -7.55
C VAL A 64 17.66 -11.67 -7.06
N ALA A 65 16.59 -12.33 -6.60
CA ALA A 65 15.44 -11.66 -6.00
C ALA A 65 15.81 -10.91 -4.71
N THR A 66 16.65 -11.50 -3.84
CA THR A 66 17.08 -10.84 -2.60
C THR A 66 18.01 -9.65 -2.87
N GLU A 67 19.00 -9.79 -3.76
CA GLU A 67 19.89 -8.68 -4.16
C GLU A 67 19.10 -7.52 -4.79
N PHE A 68 18.15 -7.85 -5.66
CA PHE A 68 17.27 -6.87 -6.28
C PHE A 68 16.39 -6.15 -5.25
N MET A 69 15.80 -6.88 -4.30
CA MET A 69 15.00 -6.27 -3.23
C MET A 69 15.85 -5.38 -2.33
N HIS A 70 17.09 -5.77 -2.04
CA HIS A 70 18.02 -4.92 -1.29
C HIS A 70 18.31 -3.61 -2.05
N LYS A 71 18.52 -3.67 -3.37
CA LYS A 71 18.67 -2.47 -4.21
C LYS A 71 17.42 -1.60 -4.25
N CYS A 72 16.23 -2.20 -4.27
CA CYS A 72 14.97 -1.46 -4.16
C CYS A 72 14.90 -0.70 -2.82
N GLN A 73 15.28 -1.35 -1.71
CA GLN A 73 15.31 -0.72 -0.40
C GLN A 73 16.33 0.42 -0.35
N GLN A 74 17.55 0.22 -0.86
CA GLN A 74 18.57 1.27 -0.96
C GLN A 74 18.08 2.46 -1.79
N PHE A 75 17.41 2.21 -2.91
CA PHE A 75 16.82 3.26 -3.74
C PHE A 75 15.76 4.06 -2.97
N VAL A 76 14.85 3.38 -2.27
CA VAL A 76 13.85 4.06 -1.43
C VAL A 76 14.53 4.89 -0.34
N HIS A 77 15.57 4.34 0.30
CA HIS A 77 16.34 5.04 1.32
C HIS A 77 16.96 6.34 0.77
N ALA A 78 17.59 6.25 -0.40
CA ALA A 78 18.22 7.40 -1.04
C ALA A 78 17.21 8.46 -1.53
N LEU A 79 15.98 8.06 -1.88
CA LEU A 79 14.89 8.99 -2.17
C LEU A 79 14.35 9.68 -0.91
N THR A 80 14.45 9.03 0.25
CA THR A 80 13.88 9.54 1.50
C THR A 80 14.84 10.36 2.33
N ASP A 81 16.14 10.05 2.28
CA ASP A 81 17.17 10.74 3.04
C ASP A 81 17.32 12.19 2.60
N LEU A 82 17.17 13.08 3.56
CA LEU A 82 17.43 14.50 3.40
C LEU A 82 18.89 14.75 3.76
N PHE A 83 19.71 15.05 2.76
CA PHE A 83 21.07 15.49 2.99
C PHE A 83 21.05 16.90 3.60
N VAL A 84 21.74 17.08 4.73
CA VAL A 84 21.90 18.39 5.36
C VAL A 84 22.62 19.32 4.38
N GLY A 85 22.01 20.45 4.04
CA GLY A 85 22.55 21.42 3.07
C GLY A 85 22.17 21.18 1.60
N ALA A 86 21.27 20.25 1.31
CA ALA A 86 20.77 20.03 -0.05
C ALA A 86 19.91 21.21 -0.56
N ASP A 87 19.98 21.44 -1.87
CA ASP A 87 19.13 22.41 -2.58
C ASP A 87 17.64 22.12 -2.31
N PRO A 88 16.84 23.11 -1.84
CA PRO A 88 15.41 22.94 -1.62
C PRO A 88 14.64 22.44 -2.85
N VAL A 89 15.07 22.79 -4.07
CA VAL A 89 14.44 22.33 -5.31
C VAL A 89 14.66 20.84 -5.51
N LEU A 90 15.89 20.37 -5.28
CA LEU A 90 16.25 18.95 -5.36
C LEU A 90 15.51 18.13 -4.30
N VAL A 91 15.41 18.65 -3.07
CA VAL A 91 14.67 18.03 -1.97
C VAL A 91 13.20 17.86 -2.34
N LEU A 92 12.56 18.90 -2.88
CA LEU A 92 11.17 18.84 -3.33
C LEU A 92 10.99 17.82 -4.46
N ALA A 93 11.89 17.83 -5.46
CA ALA A 93 11.85 16.90 -6.58
C ALA A 93 11.94 15.43 -6.13
N ARG A 94 12.85 15.13 -5.20
CA ARG A 94 12.99 13.78 -4.62
C ARG A 94 11.74 13.38 -3.84
N HIS A 95 11.16 14.30 -3.07
CA HIS A 95 9.92 14.04 -2.35
C HIS A 95 8.76 13.71 -3.29
N THR A 96 8.57 14.51 -4.35
CA THR A 96 7.54 14.25 -5.36
C THR A 96 7.77 12.92 -6.09
N LEU A 97 9.03 12.57 -6.39
CA LEU A 97 9.36 11.28 -6.97
C LEU A 97 9.02 10.13 -6.02
N ALA A 98 9.47 10.18 -4.76
CA ALA A 98 9.19 9.16 -3.75
C ALA A 98 7.68 8.93 -3.57
N GLN A 99 6.88 10.01 -3.53
CA GLN A 99 5.43 9.89 -3.41
C GLN A 99 4.80 9.23 -4.65
N ARG A 100 5.24 9.58 -5.86
CA ARG A 100 4.77 8.93 -7.10
C ARG A 100 5.14 7.45 -7.15
N VAL A 101 6.36 7.13 -6.71
CA VAL A 101 6.87 5.76 -6.60
C VAL A 101 5.99 4.94 -5.67
N MET A 102 5.77 5.43 -4.45
CA MET A 102 5.04 4.70 -3.41
C MET A 102 3.55 4.58 -3.70
N LYS A 103 2.96 5.58 -4.36
CA LYS A 103 1.60 5.46 -4.89
C LYS A 103 1.47 4.29 -5.87
N ARG A 104 2.48 4.06 -6.70
CA ARG A 104 2.51 2.95 -7.66
C ARG A 104 2.71 1.61 -6.96
N VAL A 105 3.63 1.53 -5.99
CA VAL A 105 3.82 0.34 -5.15
C VAL A 105 2.52 -0.04 -4.43
N LEU A 106 1.85 0.93 -3.80
CA LEU A 106 0.57 0.69 -3.13
C LEU A 106 -0.51 0.24 -4.13
N ARG A 107 -0.59 0.85 -5.31
CA ARG A 107 -1.52 0.43 -6.37
C ARG A 107 -1.30 -1.03 -6.76
N VAL A 108 -0.06 -1.46 -6.94
CA VAL A 108 0.28 -2.85 -7.27
C VAL A 108 -0.11 -3.78 -6.12
N TYR A 109 0.18 -3.37 -4.88
CA TYR A 109 -0.20 -4.13 -3.69
C TYR A 109 -1.71 -4.34 -3.56
N VAL A 110 -2.51 -3.29 -3.76
CA VAL A 110 -3.98 -3.39 -3.63
C VAL A 110 -4.66 -4.02 -4.83
N ALA A 111 -3.98 -4.16 -5.96
CA ALA A 111 -4.57 -4.72 -7.17
C ALA A 111 -5.14 -6.13 -6.91
N LYS A 112 -6.34 -6.37 -7.43
CA LYS A 112 -6.97 -7.69 -7.45
C LYS A 112 -6.51 -8.41 -8.71
N ASP A 113 -5.68 -9.44 -8.55
CA ASP A 113 -5.32 -10.30 -9.67
C ASP A 113 -6.33 -11.45 -9.75
N ARG A 114 -7.05 -11.55 -10.87
CA ARG A 114 -8.07 -12.59 -11.09
C ARG A 114 -7.42 -13.96 -11.38
N ASP A 115 -6.14 -13.96 -11.78
CA ASP A 115 -5.37 -15.15 -12.09
C ASP A 115 -4.51 -15.61 -10.89
N ALA A 116 -4.72 -15.01 -9.71
CA ALA A 116 -3.96 -15.25 -8.48
C ALA A 116 -3.98 -16.72 -8.01
N TYR A 117 -4.99 -17.50 -8.39
CA TYR A 117 -5.12 -18.90 -7.95
C TYR A 117 -4.01 -19.79 -8.48
N ASP A 118 -3.55 -19.59 -9.72
CA ASP A 118 -2.47 -20.40 -10.30
C ASP A 118 -1.09 -19.96 -9.79
N HIS A 119 -1.01 -18.81 -9.12
CA HIS A 119 0.22 -18.09 -8.79
C HIS A 119 0.23 -17.52 -7.36
N ALA A 120 -0.44 -18.19 -6.40
CA ALA A 120 -0.63 -17.68 -5.05
C ALA A 120 0.69 -17.34 -4.31
N GLU A 121 1.72 -18.17 -4.46
CA GLU A 121 3.05 -17.91 -3.87
C GLU A 121 3.65 -16.59 -4.39
N ARG A 122 3.47 -16.28 -5.67
CA ARG A 122 3.98 -15.06 -6.31
C ARG A 122 3.27 -13.83 -5.77
N VAL A 123 1.97 -13.93 -5.54
CA VAL A 123 1.17 -12.87 -4.93
C VAL A 123 1.64 -12.61 -3.49
N LEU A 124 1.92 -13.65 -2.71
CA LEU A 124 2.44 -13.49 -1.34
C LEU A 124 3.81 -12.81 -1.31
N VAL A 125 4.72 -13.20 -2.21
CA VAL A 125 6.04 -12.57 -2.33
C VAL A 125 5.92 -11.10 -2.76
N LEU A 126 5.04 -10.81 -3.72
CA LEU A 126 4.70 -9.44 -4.13
C LEU A 126 4.20 -8.61 -2.95
N GLU A 127 3.21 -9.14 -2.24
CA GLU A 127 2.59 -8.44 -1.11
C GLU A 127 3.59 -8.21 0.01
N HIS A 128 4.48 -9.16 0.27
CA HIS A 128 5.58 -9.02 1.22
C HIS A 128 6.54 -7.91 0.79
N ASN A 129 7.02 -7.95 -0.45
CA ASN A 129 7.98 -6.98 -0.99
C ASN A 129 7.41 -5.56 -1.03
N CYS A 130 6.18 -5.38 -1.50
CA CYS A 130 5.51 -4.08 -1.47
C CYS A 130 5.39 -3.56 -0.04
N CYS A 131 5.03 -4.42 0.92
CA CYS A 131 4.95 -4.02 2.32
C CYS A 131 6.30 -3.56 2.87
N LEU A 132 7.41 -4.25 2.56
CA LEU A 132 8.74 -3.83 3.02
C LEU A 132 9.12 -2.44 2.49
N LEU A 133 8.87 -2.18 1.20
CA LEU A 133 9.16 -0.88 0.59
C LEU A 133 8.30 0.24 1.19
N LEU A 134 7.00 -0.04 1.40
CA LEU A 134 6.09 0.89 2.06
C LEU A 134 6.53 1.17 3.50
N GLN A 135 6.89 0.14 4.27
CA GLN A 135 7.38 0.30 5.64
C GLN A 135 8.59 1.22 5.71
N HIS A 136 9.61 1.00 4.89
CA HIS A 136 10.80 1.86 4.84
C HIS A 136 10.44 3.31 4.54
N TRP A 137 9.60 3.55 3.53
CA TRP A 137 9.19 4.90 3.18
C TRP A 137 8.35 5.57 4.27
N CYS A 138 7.40 4.84 4.86
CA CYS A 138 6.56 5.33 5.96
C CYS A 138 7.40 5.68 7.19
N HIS A 139 8.48 4.93 7.47
CA HIS A 139 9.45 5.27 8.52
C HIS A 139 10.08 6.64 8.32
N ALA A 140 10.51 6.94 7.11
CA ALA A 140 11.11 8.24 6.82
C ALA A 140 10.07 9.37 6.68
N ARG A 141 8.85 9.06 6.23
CA ARG A 141 7.83 10.05 5.84
C ARG A 141 6.41 9.65 6.30
N PRO A 142 6.15 9.63 7.62
CA PRO A 142 4.88 9.15 8.16
C PRO A 142 3.66 9.90 7.62
N ASN A 143 3.67 11.23 7.64
CA ASN A 143 2.49 12.03 7.24
C ASN A 143 2.09 11.80 5.78
N ALA A 144 3.08 11.79 4.86
CA ALA A 144 2.83 11.52 3.45
C ALA A 144 2.35 10.07 3.22
N CYS A 145 2.88 9.13 4.00
CA CYS A 145 2.43 7.74 3.97
C CYS A 145 0.99 7.57 4.43
N PHE A 146 0.61 8.09 5.60
CA PHE A 146 -0.77 7.96 6.09
C PHE A 146 -1.76 8.67 5.18
N THR A 147 -1.40 9.83 4.62
CA THR A 147 -2.22 10.51 3.59
C THR A 147 -2.43 9.63 2.35
N LEU A 148 -1.39 8.93 1.90
CA LEU A 148 -1.51 8.01 0.76
C LEU A 148 -2.37 6.80 1.11
N LEU A 149 -2.16 6.15 2.26
CA LEU A 149 -2.96 5.02 2.70
C LEU A 149 -4.44 5.40 2.85
N ASP A 150 -4.71 6.57 3.41
CA ASP A 150 -6.07 7.09 3.59
C ASP A 150 -6.83 7.22 2.26
N SER A 151 -6.14 7.69 1.21
CA SER A 151 -6.73 7.82 -0.13
C SER A 151 -7.20 6.50 -0.73
N TYR A 152 -6.62 5.36 -0.32
CA TYR A 152 -7.06 4.02 -0.72
C TYR A 152 -8.02 3.40 0.30
N PHE A 153 -7.97 3.80 1.56
CA PHE A 153 -8.83 3.27 2.63
C PHE A 153 -10.31 3.60 2.43
N VAL A 154 -10.58 4.76 1.81
CA VAL A 154 -11.94 5.20 1.47
C VAL A 154 -12.66 4.18 0.57
N ASP A 155 -11.93 3.50 -0.32
CA ASP A 155 -12.47 2.44 -1.17
C ASP A 155 -12.61 1.11 -0.38
N PRO A 156 -13.84 0.58 -0.19
CA PRO A 156 -14.07 -0.69 0.51
C PRO A 156 -13.31 -1.86 -0.09
N ALA A 157 -13.12 -1.87 -1.41
CA ALA A 157 -12.43 -2.96 -2.10
C ALA A 157 -10.94 -3.02 -1.75
N CYS A 158 -10.35 -1.90 -1.33
CA CYS A 158 -8.95 -1.79 -0.94
C CYS A 158 -8.75 -1.87 0.58
N ARG A 159 -9.80 -1.61 1.38
CA ARG A 159 -9.72 -1.36 2.82
C ARG A 159 -9.02 -2.45 3.60
N LEU A 160 -9.35 -3.73 3.36
CA LEU A 160 -8.72 -4.85 4.08
C LEU A 160 -7.21 -4.94 3.79
N LYS A 161 -6.80 -4.75 2.54
CA LYS A 161 -5.38 -4.71 2.16
C LYS A 161 -4.66 -3.51 2.80
N VAL A 162 -5.28 -2.33 2.79
CA VAL A 162 -4.72 -1.14 3.46
C VAL A 162 -4.59 -1.37 4.97
N LEU A 163 -5.58 -2.00 5.62
CA LEU A 163 -5.51 -2.39 7.03
C LEU A 163 -4.36 -3.36 7.32
N ALA A 164 -4.09 -4.31 6.43
CA ALA A 164 -2.95 -5.21 6.59
C ALA A 164 -1.61 -4.46 6.59
N VAL A 165 -1.45 -3.44 5.74
CA VAL A 165 -0.28 -2.55 5.76
C VAL A 165 -0.24 -1.74 7.06
N LEU A 166 -1.37 -1.16 7.46
CA LEU A 166 -1.50 -0.35 8.68
C LEU A 166 -1.13 -1.17 9.93
N MET A 167 -1.59 -2.42 10.03
CA MET A 167 -1.25 -3.35 11.11
C MET A 167 0.25 -3.61 11.18
N ARG A 168 0.89 -3.86 10.03
CA ARG A 168 2.36 -4.07 9.97
C ARG A 168 3.14 -2.81 10.35
N LEU A 169 2.65 -1.63 9.98
CA LEU A 169 3.24 -0.34 10.39
C LEU A 169 3.05 -0.12 11.89
N ALA A 170 1.85 -0.39 12.41
CA ALA A 170 1.52 -0.28 13.82
C ALA A 170 2.28 -1.30 14.68
N ALA A 171 2.70 -2.45 14.12
CA ALA A 171 3.54 -3.43 14.80
C ALA A 171 4.99 -2.93 14.97
N SER A 172 5.49 -2.11 14.05
CA SER A 172 6.88 -1.66 14.05
C SER A 172 7.22 -0.87 15.32
N PRO A 173 8.38 -1.11 15.97
CA PRO A 173 8.75 -0.45 17.22
C PRO A 173 8.99 1.05 17.07
N HIS A 174 9.29 1.52 15.85
CA HIS A 174 9.53 2.94 15.61
C HIS A 174 8.22 3.75 15.71
N VAL A 175 8.32 4.91 16.37
CA VAL A 175 7.20 5.77 16.72
C VAL A 175 6.66 6.49 15.46
N LEU A 176 5.84 5.78 14.70
CA LEU A 176 5.03 6.36 13.61
C LEU A 176 3.69 6.93 14.11
N VAL A 177 3.37 6.72 15.39
CA VAL A 177 2.01 6.89 15.92
C VAL A 177 1.64 8.34 16.19
N ALA A 178 2.63 9.21 16.49
CA ALA A 178 2.38 10.64 16.63
C ALA A 178 1.80 11.25 15.35
N ALA A 179 2.14 10.70 14.18
CA ALA A 179 1.57 11.12 12.90
C ALA A 179 0.18 10.51 12.62
N VAL A 180 -0.10 9.30 13.12
CA VAL A 180 -1.40 8.63 12.88
C VAL A 180 -2.53 9.29 13.65
N ALA A 181 -2.26 9.68 14.90
CA ALA A 181 -3.28 10.26 15.76
C ALA A 181 -3.81 11.61 15.23
N ASP A 182 -2.97 12.36 14.50
CA ASP A 182 -3.33 13.69 13.98
C ASP A 182 -3.80 13.64 12.51
N THR A 183 -3.79 12.47 11.87
CA THR A 183 -4.16 12.32 10.46
C THR A 183 -5.58 11.79 10.28
N LEU A 184 -6.18 12.13 9.13
CA LEU A 184 -7.51 11.69 8.68
C LEU A 184 -7.73 10.16 8.77
N SER A 185 -6.63 9.40 8.75
CA SER A 185 -6.60 7.94 8.88
C SER A 185 -7.19 7.43 10.18
N CYS A 186 -7.05 8.14 11.31
CA CYS A 186 -7.67 7.71 12.56
C CYS A 186 -9.21 7.84 12.50
N THR A 187 -9.72 8.94 11.92
CA THR A 187 -11.16 9.13 11.72
C THR A 187 -11.75 8.08 10.77
N ASN A 188 -11.06 7.78 9.66
CA ASN A 188 -11.54 6.76 8.73
C ASN A 188 -11.50 5.35 9.33
N LEU A 189 -10.51 5.05 10.18
CA LEU A 189 -10.46 3.80 10.96
C LEU A 189 -11.62 3.68 11.96
N LEU A 190 -11.96 4.77 12.67
CA LEU A 190 -13.11 4.78 13.58
C LEU A 190 -14.42 4.63 12.80
N ARG A 191 -14.54 5.27 11.62
CA ARG A 191 -15.70 5.08 10.74
C ARG A 191 -15.83 3.64 10.26
N SER A 192 -14.75 2.98 9.82
CA SER A 192 -14.83 1.57 9.42
C SER A 192 -15.34 0.71 10.57
N LEU A 193 -14.87 0.94 11.80
CA LEU A 193 -15.37 0.25 12.99
C LEU A 193 -16.85 0.55 13.28
N CYS A 194 -17.27 1.80 13.15
CA CYS A 194 -18.63 2.23 13.44
C CYS A 194 -19.65 1.76 12.41
N TYR A 195 -19.23 1.32 11.23
CA TYR A 195 -20.17 1.16 10.14
C TYR A 195 -19.92 0.00 9.15
N ASP A 196 -18.70 -0.51 8.99
CA ASP A 196 -18.45 -1.63 8.08
C ASP A 196 -19.08 -2.94 8.55
N THR A 197 -19.50 -3.76 7.58
CA THR A 197 -20.21 -5.02 7.85
C THR A 197 -19.35 -6.27 7.71
N SER A 198 -18.23 -6.18 7.00
CA SER A 198 -17.22 -7.24 6.92
C SER A 198 -16.59 -7.50 8.29
N GLU A 199 -16.61 -8.75 8.73
CA GLU A 199 -16.02 -9.16 10.00
C GLU A 199 -14.49 -9.09 9.92
N ALA A 200 -13.91 -9.45 8.77
CA ALA A 200 -12.48 -9.32 8.51
C ALA A 200 -12.00 -7.86 8.63
N VAL A 201 -12.76 -6.90 8.07
CA VAL A 201 -12.45 -5.47 8.15
C VAL A 201 -12.59 -4.96 9.59
N LEU A 202 -13.63 -5.36 10.31
CA LEU A 202 -13.84 -4.96 11.71
C LEU A 202 -12.72 -5.47 12.62
N CYS A 203 -12.41 -6.77 12.57
CA CYS A 203 -11.32 -7.38 13.35
C CYS A 203 -9.97 -6.73 13.05
N SER A 204 -9.67 -6.48 11.78
CA SER A 204 -8.42 -5.84 11.37
C SER A 204 -8.36 -4.37 11.80
N SER A 205 -9.48 -3.63 11.70
CA SER A 205 -9.57 -2.24 12.15
C SER A 205 -9.40 -2.13 13.66
N LEU A 206 -10.01 -3.06 14.42
CA LEU A 206 -9.91 -3.11 15.87
C LEU A 206 -8.49 -3.44 16.31
N GLY A 207 -7.85 -4.41 15.67
CA GLY A 207 -6.43 -4.72 15.90
C GLY A 207 -5.55 -3.50 15.69
N ALA A 208 -5.75 -2.77 14.58
CA ALA A 208 -4.96 -1.59 14.27
C ALA A 208 -5.18 -0.49 15.31
N LEU A 209 -6.45 -0.26 15.69
CA LEU A 209 -6.80 0.71 16.71
C LEU A 209 -6.15 0.38 18.07
N VAL A 210 -6.22 -0.87 18.54
CA VAL A 210 -5.62 -1.29 19.81
C VAL A 210 -4.09 -1.05 19.81
N MET A 211 -3.42 -1.41 18.71
CA MET A 211 -1.97 -1.19 18.58
C MET A 211 -1.60 0.29 18.56
N LEU A 212 -2.40 1.13 17.90
CA LEU A 212 -2.22 2.58 17.87
C LEU A 212 -2.50 3.21 19.25
N MET A 213 -3.57 2.78 19.93
CA MET A 213 -3.92 3.24 21.27
C MET A 213 -2.82 2.95 22.28
N GLY A 214 -2.21 1.76 22.23
CA GLY A 214 -1.08 1.38 23.08
C GLY A 214 0.13 2.32 22.94
N LYS A 215 0.23 3.05 21.82
CA LYS A 215 1.35 3.95 21.51
C LYS A 215 0.99 5.44 21.62
N ALA A 216 -0.27 5.83 21.58
CA ALA A 216 -0.72 7.24 21.62
C ALA A 216 -1.98 7.47 22.45
N CYS A 217 -2.12 6.79 23.60
CA CYS A 217 -3.28 6.92 24.49
C CYS A 217 -3.63 8.37 24.87
N HIS A 218 -2.63 9.23 25.09
CA HIS A 218 -2.81 10.65 25.45
C HIS A 218 -3.53 11.47 24.37
N ARG A 219 -3.54 11.02 23.11
CA ARG A 219 -4.21 11.70 21.99
C ARG A 219 -5.59 11.15 21.69
N MET A 220 -5.93 9.99 22.25
CA MET A 220 -7.20 9.32 21.99
C MET A 220 -8.39 9.99 22.69
N GLY A 221 -8.14 10.90 23.64
CA GLY A 221 -9.20 11.60 24.38
C GLY A 221 -10.18 12.35 23.48
N VAL A 222 -9.69 12.90 22.35
CA VAL A 222 -10.54 13.60 21.36
C VAL A 222 -11.53 12.65 20.68
N HIS A 223 -11.19 11.37 20.58
CA HIS A 223 -11.99 10.33 19.93
C HIS A 223 -12.83 9.50 20.91
N LEU A 224 -12.87 9.88 22.20
CA LEU A 224 -13.58 9.11 23.23
C LEU A 224 -15.06 8.83 22.89
N PRO A 225 -15.84 9.80 22.36
CA PRO A 225 -17.22 9.54 21.95
C PRO A 225 -17.33 8.46 20.86
N ASP A 226 -16.47 8.52 19.85
CA ASP A 226 -16.42 7.55 18.76
C ASP A 226 -16.01 6.17 19.28
N LEU A 227 -15.05 6.10 20.21
CA LEU A 227 -14.62 4.85 20.85
C LEU A 227 -15.75 4.19 21.65
N LEU A 228 -16.57 4.98 22.37
CA LEU A 228 -17.75 4.47 23.06
C LEU A 228 -18.81 3.93 22.08
N LEU A 229 -18.99 4.61 20.95
CA LEU A 229 -19.88 4.15 19.89
C LEU A 229 -19.41 2.83 19.28
N VAL A 230 -18.10 2.70 18.97
CA VAL A 230 -17.48 1.45 18.52
C VAL A 230 -17.71 0.34 19.53
N TYR A 231 -17.46 0.60 20.81
CA TYR A 231 -17.68 -0.38 21.88
C TYR A 231 -19.14 -0.85 21.92
N ALA A 232 -20.10 0.08 21.93
CA ALA A 232 -21.52 -0.26 21.97
C ALA A 232 -21.93 -1.11 20.75
N ARG A 233 -21.47 -0.75 19.55
CA ARG A 233 -21.70 -1.51 18.31
C ARG A 233 -21.13 -2.92 18.41
N LEU A 234 -19.90 -3.09 18.88
CA LEU A 234 -19.26 -4.40 18.99
C LEU A 234 -20.00 -5.30 20.00
N VAL A 235 -20.48 -4.76 21.12
CA VAL A 235 -21.29 -5.50 22.10
C VAL A 235 -22.63 -5.94 21.49
N LEU A 236 -23.25 -5.09 20.66
CA LEU A 236 -24.54 -5.36 20.03
C LEU A 236 -24.45 -6.12 18.70
N TRP A 237 -23.24 -6.43 18.22
CA TRP A 237 -22.99 -6.98 16.89
C TRP A 237 -23.80 -8.25 16.57
N SER A 238 -23.90 -9.16 17.53
CA SER A 238 -24.66 -10.40 17.40
C SER A 238 -26.18 -10.17 17.33
N THR A 239 -26.67 -9.07 17.89
CA THR A 239 -28.10 -8.72 17.93
C THR A 239 -28.55 -8.02 16.64
N THR A 240 -27.65 -7.25 16.02
CA THR A 240 -27.91 -6.54 14.76
C THR A 240 -28.05 -7.47 13.55
N ARG A 241 -27.33 -8.60 13.49
CA ARG A 241 -27.49 -9.59 12.39
C ARG A 241 -28.90 -10.20 12.32
N VAL A 242 -29.70 -10.06 13.37
CA VAL A 242 -31.09 -10.54 13.42
C VAL A 242 -32.08 -9.46 12.94
N SER A 243 -31.64 -8.22 12.75
CA SER A 243 -32.52 -7.04 12.57
C SER A 243 -32.33 -6.29 11.24
N ASP A 244 -31.70 -6.89 10.23
CA ASP A 244 -31.31 -6.25 8.95
C ASP A 244 -32.47 -5.78 8.03
N ASP A 245 -33.70 -5.67 8.52
CA ASP A 245 -34.86 -5.14 7.77
C ASP A 245 -35.02 -3.60 7.86
N ALA A 246 -34.16 -2.87 8.59
CA ALA A 246 -34.29 -1.43 8.75
C ALA A 246 -33.27 -0.65 7.89
N SER A 247 -33.69 -0.23 6.70
CA SER A 247 -32.90 0.62 5.80
C SER A 247 -32.66 2.02 6.40
N VAL A 248 -31.48 2.22 6.98
CA VAL A 248 -30.99 3.56 7.37
C VAL A 248 -30.34 4.20 6.14
N ALA A 249 -30.60 5.51 5.95
CA ALA A 249 -30.08 6.30 4.84
C ALA A 249 -28.57 6.08 4.64
N ALA A 250 -28.21 5.64 3.42
CA ALA A 250 -26.84 5.31 3.06
C ALA A 250 -25.94 6.55 3.25
N PRO A 251 -24.91 6.47 4.08
CA PRO A 251 -24.00 7.58 4.29
C PRO A 251 -23.15 7.82 3.02
N SER A 252 -22.56 9.00 2.88
CA SER A 252 -21.79 9.42 1.69
C SER A 252 -20.46 8.66 1.48
N TRP A 253 -20.20 7.62 2.26
CA TRP A 253 -19.00 6.79 2.19
C TRP A 253 -19.42 5.34 1.92
N ALA A 254 -18.64 4.64 1.10
CA ALA A 254 -18.98 3.29 0.69
C ALA A 254 -18.70 2.28 1.83
N LEU A 255 -19.69 1.45 2.16
CA LEU A 255 -19.59 0.40 3.18
C LEU A 255 -18.84 -0.81 2.62
N ALA A 256 -18.02 -1.48 3.45
CA ALA A 256 -17.61 -2.84 3.16
C ALA A 256 -18.78 -3.78 3.50
N GLY A 257 -19.29 -4.47 2.48
CA GLY A 257 -20.35 -5.48 2.64
C GLY A 257 -19.91 -6.70 3.44
N PRO A 258 -20.85 -7.59 3.82
CA PRO A 258 -20.54 -8.82 4.52
C PRO A 258 -19.58 -9.70 3.70
N ASP A 259 -18.75 -10.48 4.39
CA ASP A 259 -17.83 -11.43 3.77
C ASP A 259 -18.65 -12.55 3.10
N THR A 260 -18.79 -12.51 1.76
CA THR A 260 -19.44 -13.56 0.94
C THR A 260 -18.50 -14.69 0.62
#